data_AF-A0A1F6GQT9-F1
#
_entry.id   AF-A0A1F6GQT9-F1
#
_cell.length_a   1.000
_cell.length_b   1.000
_cell.length_c   1.000
_cell.angle_alpha   90.00
_cell.angle_beta   90.00
_cell.angle_gamma   90.00
#
_symmetry.space_group_name_H-M   'P 1'
#
loop_
_entity.id
_entity.type
_entity.pdbx_description
1 polymer ?
#
loop_
_entity_poly.entity_id
_entity_poly.type
_entity_poly.pdbx_seq_one_letter_code
_entity_poly.pdbx_strand_id
1 'polypeptide(L)'
;MKICFLPDNLCTKPQRSGQSLLEISLAAGVDHTHACGGVGKCSTCRVMVLEGAERLLARNPTEQALAQRLGFGPEIRLACQTVPQGDLTLRRLVIDDEDLEILHFRLTASALPKIGVEKELAILFVDLRNFTPFSEALPAYDVMHLLERFFFLCGQQVKQAGGWIDNYMGDGFLALFDGENPKQKCQKALAAAQGVLAAMPGFNHYLAKVAPQFLKLGIGVHYGHLIQGEIGAGEQMREIVIGDAVNTASRIESATKVLGRPLLVSEEVREHLGPEFRFERVGEVTLKGKQGLFPLFCPVE
;
A
#
# COMPACT_ATOMS: atom_id res chain seq x y z
N MET A 1 24.76 4.05 32.93
CA MET A 1 23.73 3.92 31.89
C MET A 1 22.61 3.01 32.36
N LYS A 2 21.59 3.61 32.94
CA LYS A 2 20.30 3.02 33.33
C LYS A 2 19.23 3.59 32.41
N ILE A 3 18.46 2.72 31.76
CA ILE A 3 17.37 3.11 30.85
C ILE A 3 16.07 2.61 31.45
N CYS A 4 15.14 3.53 31.75
CA CYS A 4 13.83 3.20 32.30
C CYS A 4 12.74 3.38 31.26
N PHE A 5 11.88 2.38 31.10
CA PHE A 5 10.73 2.37 30.19
C PHE A 5 9.43 2.41 30.99
N LEU A 6 8.64 3.45 30.76
CA LEU A 6 7.28 3.63 31.24
C LEU A 6 6.28 3.35 30.10
N PRO A 7 5.06 2.87 30.38
CA PRO A 7 4.47 2.64 31.71
C PRO A 7 4.89 1.33 32.39
N ASP A 8 5.73 0.52 31.75
CA ASP A 8 6.13 -0.82 32.22
C ASP A 8 6.90 -0.80 33.57
N ASN A 9 7.29 0.38 34.06
CA ASN A 9 8.09 0.60 35.26
C ASN A 9 9.37 -0.26 35.29
N LEU A 10 9.92 -0.56 34.10
CA LEU A 10 11.07 -1.43 33.94
C LEU A 10 12.32 -0.59 33.70
N CYS A 11 13.36 -0.81 34.51
CA CYS A 11 14.67 -0.23 34.29
C CYS A 11 15.71 -1.29 33.98
N THR A 12 16.45 -1.09 32.91
CA THR A 12 17.47 -2.01 32.41
C THR A 12 18.76 -1.26 32.06
N LYS A 13 19.77 -1.99 31.60
CA LYS A 13 21.02 -1.45 31.08
C LYS A 13 21.29 -2.05 29.69
N PRO A 14 21.94 -1.31 28.79
CA PRO A 14 22.43 -1.90 27.55
C PRO A 14 23.39 -3.06 27.83
N GLN A 15 23.23 -4.14 27.09
CA GLN A 15 24.05 -5.34 27.12
C GLN A 15 25.36 -5.18 26.33
N ARG A 16 25.35 -4.33 25.29
CA ARG A 16 26.54 -3.99 24.49
C ARG A 16 26.53 -2.51 24.08
N SER A 17 27.71 -1.98 23.77
CA SER A 17 27.84 -0.61 23.24
C SER A 17 27.14 -0.48 21.88
N GLY A 18 26.53 0.67 21.62
CA GLY A 18 25.88 0.99 20.36
C GLY A 18 24.46 0.41 20.18
N GLN A 19 23.88 -0.25 21.19
CA GLN A 19 22.49 -0.69 21.10
C GLN A 19 21.53 0.49 21.01
N SER A 20 20.57 0.37 20.11
CA SER A 20 19.41 1.25 20.06
C SER A 20 18.51 1.06 21.29
N LEU A 21 17.71 2.08 21.62
CA LEU A 21 16.70 1.99 22.67
C LEU A 21 15.70 0.86 22.41
N LEU A 22 15.39 0.56 21.14
CA LEU A 22 14.55 -0.58 20.78
C LEU A 22 15.20 -1.90 21.18
N GLU A 23 16.45 -2.15 20.78
CA GLU A 23 17.16 -3.38 21.15
C GLU A 23 17.26 -3.56 22.67
N ILE A 24 17.54 -2.48 23.40
CA ILE A 24 17.61 -2.49 24.86
C ILE A 24 16.26 -2.86 25.48
N SER A 25 15.17 -2.29 24.95
CA SER A 25 13.81 -2.57 25.45
C SER A 25 13.39 -4.02 25.21
N LEU A 26 13.59 -4.54 23.98
CA LEU A 26 13.23 -5.91 23.61
C LEU A 26 14.04 -6.93 24.42
N ALA A 27 15.34 -6.69 24.58
CA ALA A 27 16.21 -7.55 25.39
C ALA A 27 15.83 -7.58 26.88
N ALA A 28 15.10 -6.57 27.35
CA ALA A 28 14.59 -6.50 28.72
C ALA A 28 13.16 -7.07 28.85
N GLY A 29 12.60 -7.63 27.78
CA GLY A 29 11.23 -8.17 27.77
C GLY A 29 10.15 -7.10 27.68
N VAL A 30 10.50 -5.86 27.27
CA VAL A 30 9.50 -4.83 26.96
C VAL A 30 8.95 -5.10 25.58
N ASP A 31 7.62 -5.20 25.52
CA ASP A 31 6.85 -5.40 24.30
C ASP A 31 6.75 -4.08 23.50
N HIS A 32 7.88 -3.69 22.90
CA HIS A 32 8.06 -2.39 22.26
C HIS A 32 7.72 -2.45 20.76
N THR A 33 6.65 -1.79 20.34
CA THR A 33 6.14 -1.83 18.96
C THR A 33 7.14 -1.31 17.92
N HIS A 34 7.41 -2.09 16.87
CA HIS A 34 8.37 -1.72 15.81
C HIS A 34 7.98 -2.30 14.43
N ALA A 35 6.91 -1.77 13.84
CA ALA A 35 6.27 -2.33 12.64
C ALA A 35 7.18 -2.49 11.41
N CYS A 36 8.29 -1.76 11.29
CA CYS A 36 9.25 -1.94 10.20
C CYS A 36 10.41 -2.89 10.53
N GLY A 37 10.38 -3.59 11.67
CA GLY A 37 11.54 -4.39 12.13
C GLY A 37 12.70 -3.55 12.68
N GLY A 38 12.49 -2.26 12.96
CA GLY A 38 13.51 -1.39 13.56
C GLY A 38 14.39 -0.61 12.57
N VAL A 39 14.10 -0.64 11.27
CA VAL A 39 14.90 0.05 10.23
C VAL A 39 14.54 1.53 10.02
N GLY A 40 13.68 2.10 10.86
CA GLY A 40 13.31 3.52 10.77
C GLY A 40 12.39 3.87 9.60
N LYS A 41 11.62 2.91 9.08
CA LYS A 41 10.58 3.15 8.05
C LYS A 41 9.17 3.37 8.62
N CYS A 42 8.96 3.14 9.92
CA CYS A 42 7.71 3.40 10.63
C CYS A 42 7.94 4.28 11.87
N SER A 43 6.88 4.83 12.45
CA SER A 43 6.91 5.62 13.68
C SER A 43 6.37 4.90 14.92
N THR A 44 6.18 3.58 14.87
CA THR A 44 5.54 2.85 15.98
C THR A 44 6.44 2.67 17.21
N CYS A 45 7.77 2.71 17.03
CA CYS A 45 8.73 2.60 18.14
C CYS A 45 9.00 3.94 18.84
N ARG A 46 8.06 4.89 18.74
CA ARG A 46 8.26 6.22 19.32
C ARG A 46 8.28 6.12 20.84
N VAL A 47 9.24 6.82 21.41
CA VAL A 47 9.33 7.07 22.84
C VAL A 47 9.37 8.57 23.07
N MET A 48 8.69 9.02 24.11
CA MET A 48 8.86 10.35 24.66
C MET A 48 9.94 10.30 25.73
N VAL A 49 10.95 11.15 25.61
CA VAL A 49 12.05 11.28 26.57
C VAL A 49 11.58 12.19 27.69
N LEU A 50 11.42 11.64 28.89
CA LEU A 50 11.01 12.39 30.07
C LEU A 50 12.21 13.01 30.78
N GLU A 51 13.32 12.27 30.86
CA GLU A 51 14.55 12.70 31.53
C GLU A 51 15.79 12.25 30.75
N GLY A 52 16.86 13.06 30.81
CA GLY A 52 18.15 12.76 30.19
C GLY A 52 18.23 13.10 28.69
N ALA A 53 17.33 13.94 28.17
CA ALA A 53 17.33 14.36 26.76
C ALA A 53 18.65 15.02 26.33
N GLU A 54 19.36 15.67 27.25
CA GLU A 54 20.69 16.24 27.04
C GLU A 54 21.79 15.19 26.76
N ARG A 55 21.50 13.91 27.04
CA ARG A 55 22.39 12.76 26.84
C ARG A 55 22.06 11.99 25.56
N LEU A 56 21.29 12.59 24.66
CA LEU A 56 20.98 12.03 23.35
C LEU A 56 21.78 12.72 22.26
N LEU A 57 22.25 11.92 21.32
CA LEU A 57 22.81 12.45 20.08
C LEU A 57 21.70 13.10 19.23
N ALA A 58 22.12 13.98 18.33
CA ALA A 58 21.26 14.48 17.27
C ALA A 58 20.60 13.32 16.51
N ARG A 59 19.40 13.58 15.98
CA ARG A 59 18.69 12.61 15.14
C ARG A 59 19.57 12.22 13.96
N ASN A 60 19.60 10.93 13.66
CA ASN A 60 20.18 10.49 12.40
C ASN A 60 19.26 10.90 11.22
N PRO A 61 19.72 10.84 9.95
CA PRO A 61 18.93 11.28 8.81
C PRO A 61 17.56 10.59 8.69
N THR A 62 17.50 9.28 8.97
CA THR A 62 16.27 8.47 8.93
C THR A 62 15.24 8.97 9.94
N GLU A 63 15.67 9.16 11.19
CA GLU A 63 14.83 9.68 12.26
C GLU A 63 14.41 11.14 12.00
N GLN A 64 15.33 11.97 11.52
CA GLN A 64 15.09 13.38 11.22
C GLN A 64 14.04 13.55 10.11
N ALA A 65 14.13 12.75 9.04
CA ALA A 65 13.15 12.78 7.95
C ALA A 65 11.74 12.39 8.44
N LEU A 66 11.62 11.34 9.26
CA LEU A 66 10.35 10.94 9.85
C LEU A 66 9.80 11.98 10.83
N ALA A 67 10.66 12.59 11.64
CA ALA A 67 10.28 13.63 12.59
C ALA A 67 9.74 14.88 11.89
N GLN A 68 10.39 15.33 10.81
CA GLN A 68 9.91 16.44 10.00
C GLN A 68 8.58 16.12 9.33
N ARG A 69 8.46 14.93 8.75
CA ARG A 69 7.24 14.50 8.05
C ARG A 69 6.03 14.38 8.97
N LEU A 70 6.23 13.92 10.20
CA LEU A 70 5.15 13.69 11.18
C LEU A 70 4.99 14.83 12.20
N GLY A 71 5.87 15.83 12.18
CA GLY A 71 5.78 17.03 12.99
C GLY A 71 5.99 16.83 14.50
N PHE A 72 6.78 15.85 14.93
CA PHE A 72 7.02 15.62 16.37
C PHE A 72 8.30 16.30 16.89
N GLY A 73 8.19 16.90 18.09
CA GLY A 73 9.23 17.69 18.76
C GLY A 73 10.44 16.86 19.21
N PRO A 74 11.57 17.52 19.59
CA PRO A 74 12.83 16.86 19.94
C PRO A 74 12.73 15.85 21.11
N GLU A 75 11.73 16.00 21.96
CA GLU A 75 11.39 15.11 23.07
C GLU A 75 10.86 13.75 22.61
N ILE A 76 10.37 13.63 21.37
CA ILE A 76 9.93 12.36 20.80
C ILE A 76 11.05 11.81 19.90
N ARG A 77 11.45 10.57 20.18
CA ARG A 77 12.52 9.87 19.47
C ARG A 77 12.04 8.55 18.90
N LEU A 78 12.65 8.08 17.82
CA LEU A 78 12.48 6.71 17.35
C LEU A 78 13.42 5.80 18.12
N ALA A 79 12.88 4.89 18.93
CA ALA A 79 13.70 4.03 19.77
C ALA A 79 14.67 3.16 18.95
N CYS A 80 14.28 2.76 17.74
CA CYS A 80 15.14 1.96 16.85
C CYS A 80 16.31 2.74 16.25
N GLN A 81 16.22 4.07 16.19
CA GLN A 81 17.24 4.93 15.61
C GLN A 81 18.08 5.65 16.67
N THR A 82 17.65 5.61 17.93
CA THR A 82 18.27 6.34 19.02
C THR A 82 19.18 5.43 19.82
N VAL A 83 20.47 5.78 19.90
CA VAL A 83 21.45 5.12 20.75
C VAL A 83 21.70 5.99 21.99
N PRO A 84 21.40 5.51 23.21
CA PRO A 84 21.58 6.30 24.41
C PRO A 84 23.07 6.53 24.72
N GLN A 85 23.43 7.73 25.19
CA GLN A 85 24.78 8.05 25.69
C GLN A 85 24.84 8.20 27.22
N GLY A 86 23.71 8.00 27.91
CA GLY A 86 23.65 8.09 29.37
C GLY A 86 22.33 7.58 29.92
N ASP A 87 22.07 7.91 31.18
CA ASP A 87 20.84 7.50 31.86
C ASP A 87 19.63 8.24 31.27
N LEU A 88 18.56 7.50 31.00
CA LEU A 88 17.33 8.00 30.38
C LEU A 88 16.08 7.44 31.07
N THR A 89 15.07 8.29 31.17
CA THR A 89 13.69 7.89 31.51
C THR A 89 12.81 8.15 30.30
N LEU A 90 12.18 7.09 29.78
CA LEU A 90 11.43 7.09 28.54
C LEU A 90 10.01 6.65 28.81
N ARG A 91 9.04 7.29 28.16
CA ARG A 91 7.66 6.81 28.06
C ARG A 91 7.42 6.28 26.67
N ARG A 92 7.14 4.98 26.54
CA ARG A 92 6.64 4.41 25.30
C ARG A 92 5.31 5.08 24.97
N LEU A 93 5.16 5.47 23.71
CA LEU A 93 3.87 5.91 23.19
C LEU A 93 3.05 4.67 22.82
N VAL A 94 2.68 3.88 23.83
CA VAL A 94 1.52 2.98 23.74
C VAL A 94 0.31 3.90 23.82
N ILE A 95 -0.55 3.91 22.81
CA ILE A 95 -1.65 4.86 22.75
C ILE A 95 -2.73 4.48 23.78
N ASP A 96 -2.98 3.18 23.99
CA ASP A 96 -3.96 2.64 24.94
C ASP A 96 -3.83 1.10 25.15
N ASP A 97 -4.76 0.53 25.94
CA ASP A 97 -4.84 -0.91 26.21
C ASP A 97 -5.11 -1.74 24.92
N GLU A 98 -5.77 -1.15 23.91
CA GLU A 98 -6.00 -1.79 22.61
C GLU A 98 -4.69 -1.98 21.84
N ASP A 99 -3.78 -1.00 21.86
CA ASP A 99 -2.43 -1.12 21.29
C ASP A 99 -1.64 -2.30 21.91
N LEU A 100 -1.81 -2.55 23.21
CA LEU A 100 -1.18 -3.68 23.93
C LEU A 100 -1.83 -5.01 23.56
N GLU A 101 -3.17 -5.08 23.46
CA GLU A 101 -3.88 -6.28 23.05
C GLU A 101 -3.58 -6.69 21.61
N ILE A 102 -3.55 -5.72 20.66
CA ILE A 102 -3.15 -5.95 19.27
C ILE A 102 -1.72 -6.52 19.22
N LEU A 103 -0.83 -6.02 20.07
CA LEU A 103 0.55 -6.50 20.14
C LEU A 103 0.65 -7.91 20.71
N HIS A 104 -0.01 -8.17 21.84
CA HIS A 104 -0.01 -9.47 22.49
C HIS A 104 -0.57 -10.54 21.56
N PHE A 105 -1.71 -10.26 20.91
CA PHE A 105 -2.32 -11.13 19.91
C PHE A 105 -1.35 -11.48 18.76
N ARG A 106 -0.58 -10.52 18.26
CA ARG A 106 0.41 -10.72 17.19
C ARG A 106 1.60 -11.59 17.60
N LEU A 107 2.00 -11.55 18.87
CA LEU A 107 3.16 -12.27 19.39
C LEU A 107 2.82 -13.70 19.85
N THR A 108 1.59 -13.93 20.30
CA THR A 108 1.15 -15.25 20.80
C THR A 108 0.55 -16.16 19.72
N ALA A 109 0.12 -15.60 18.57
CA ALA A 109 -0.36 -16.40 17.45
C ALA A 109 0.78 -17.25 16.88
N SER A 110 0.58 -18.58 16.80
CA SER A 110 1.60 -19.58 16.45
C SER A 110 2.16 -19.49 15.02
N ALA A 111 1.71 -18.52 14.24
CA ALA A 111 2.35 -18.04 13.03
C ALA A 111 2.32 -16.52 13.09
N LEU A 112 3.48 -15.87 13.14
CA LEU A 112 3.59 -14.41 13.07
C LEU A 112 2.80 -13.93 11.83
N PRO A 113 1.73 -13.13 11.98
CA PRO A 113 1.11 -12.49 10.83
C PRO A 113 2.20 -11.68 10.13
N LYS A 114 2.28 -11.78 8.80
CA LYS A 114 3.36 -11.10 8.05
C LYS A 114 3.27 -9.60 8.31
N ILE A 115 4.26 -9.10 9.05
CA ILE A 115 4.56 -7.67 9.16
C ILE A 115 4.56 -7.12 7.73
N GLY A 116 3.84 -6.02 7.51
CA GLY A 116 3.71 -5.41 6.18
C GLY A 116 5.07 -5.29 5.51
N VAL A 117 5.26 -6.02 4.41
CA VAL A 117 6.49 -6.03 3.62
C VAL A 117 6.37 -4.96 2.56
N GLU A 118 7.37 -4.09 2.50
CA GLU A 118 7.51 -3.14 1.41
C GLU A 118 7.87 -3.86 0.11
N LYS A 119 7.10 -3.60 -0.93
CA LYS A 119 7.29 -4.15 -2.27
C LYS A 119 7.11 -3.06 -3.32
N GLU A 120 7.78 -3.23 -4.45
CA GLU A 120 7.53 -2.45 -5.65
C GLU A 120 6.80 -3.31 -6.67
N LEU A 121 5.53 -3.01 -6.93
CA LEU A 121 4.68 -3.77 -7.84
C LEU A 121 4.11 -2.87 -8.93
N ALA A 122 3.76 -3.47 -10.07
CA ALA A 122 2.86 -2.83 -11.00
C ALA A 122 1.41 -3.12 -10.56
N ILE A 123 0.59 -2.09 -10.64
CA ILE A 123 -0.77 -2.04 -10.10
C ILE A 123 -1.72 -1.71 -11.24
N LEU A 124 -2.81 -2.46 -11.34
CA LEU A 124 -3.87 -2.26 -12.31
C LEU A 124 -5.20 -2.08 -11.58
N PHE A 125 -5.86 -0.96 -11.82
CA PHE A 125 -7.24 -0.74 -11.42
C PHE A 125 -8.14 -0.81 -12.64
N VAL A 126 -9.26 -1.52 -12.52
CA VAL A 126 -10.32 -1.59 -13.52
C VAL A 126 -11.64 -1.23 -12.87
N ASP A 127 -12.46 -0.48 -13.58
CA ASP A 127 -13.78 -0.03 -13.12
C ASP A 127 -14.76 0.04 -14.31
N LEU A 128 -16.02 -0.35 -14.10
CA LEU A 128 -17.06 -0.27 -15.13
C LEU A 128 -17.68 1.13 -15.16
N ARG A 129 -17.77 1.71 -16.36
CA ARG A 129 -18.35 3.05 -16.52
C ARG A 129 -19.86 3.00 -16.56
N ASN A 130 -20.47 3.93 -15.82
CA ASN A 130 -21.91 4.07 -15.70
C ASN A 130 -22.58 2.76 -15.22
N PHE A 131 -21.88 1.99 -14.37
CA PHE A 131 -22.44 0.76 -13.84
C PHE A 131 -23.55 1.01 -12.82
N THR A 132 -23.47 2.06 -11.99
CA THR A 132 -24.51 2.32 -10.98
C THR A 132 -25.91 2.54 -11.59
N PRO A 133 -26.10 3.41 -12.61
CA PRO A 133 -27.41 3.50 -13.28
C PRO A 133 -27.81 2.21 -14.00
N PHE A 134 -26.83 1.43 -14.47
CA PHE A 134 -27.07 0.13 -15.10
C PHE A 134 -27.58 -0.91 -14.08
N SER A 135 -27.00 -0.98 -12.89
CA SER A 135 -27.35 -1.95 -11.86
C SER A 135 -28.70 -1.63 -11.20
N GLU A 136 -29.06 -0.35 -11.08
CA GLU A 136 -30.38 0.07 -10.59
C GLU A 136 -31.53 -0.34 -11.52
N ALA A 137 -31.24 -0.54 -12.82
CA ALA A 137 -32.23 -0.94 -13.82
C ALA A 137 -32.50 -2.46 -13.88
N LEU A 138 -31.76 -3.26 -13.10
CA LEU A 138 -31.81 -4.72 -13.14
C LEU A 138 -32.10 -5.34 -11.76
N PRO A 139 -32.71 -6.53 -11.71
CA PRO A 139 -32.77 -7.32 -10.49
C PRO A 139 -31.37 -7.61 -9.93
N ALA A 140 -31.21 -7.57 -8.60
CA ALA A 140 -29.91 -7.73 -7.95
C ALA A 140 -29.17 -9.03 -8.32
N TYR A 141 -29.88 -10.15 -8.50
CA TYR A 141 -29.28 -11.42 -8.93
C TYR A 141 -28.76 -11.37 -10.37
N ASP A 142 -29.41 -10.62 -11.26
CA ASP A 142 -28.95 -10.44 -12.63
C ASP A 142 -27.68 -9.58 -12.65
N VAL A 143 -27.64 -8.53 -11.83
CA VAL A 143 -26.43 -7.71 -11.61
C VAL A 143 -25.27 -8.57 -11.11
N MET A 144 -25.52 -9.44 -10.13
CA MET A 144 -24.50 -10.35 -9.57
C MET A 144 -23.95 -11.28 -10.66
N HIS A 145 -24.82 -11.94 -11.43
CA HIS A 145 -24.42 -12.84 -12.53
C HIS A 145 -23.58 -12.12 -13.61
N LEU A 146 -23.93 -10.87 -13.92
CA LEU A 146 -23.18 -10.06 -14.87
C LEU A 146 -21.79 -9.68 -14.34
N LEU A 147 -21.69 -9.31 -13.06
CA LEU A 147 -20.42 -9.02 -12.39
C LEU A 147 -19.53 -10.26 -12.33
N GLU A 148 -20.07 -11.42 -11.95
CA GLU A 148 -19.32 -12.68 -11.93
C GLU A 148 -18.74 -13.02 -13.30
N ARG A 149 -19.53 -12.84 -14.37
CA ARG A 149 -19.04 -13.06 -15.73
C ARG A 149 -17.98 -12.05 -16.14
N PHE A 150 -18.17 -10.77 -15.82
CA PHE A 150 -17.19 -9.72 -16.08
C PHE A 150 -15.87 -10.00 -15.36
N PHE A 151 -15.92 -10.30 -14.07
CA PHE A 151 -14.76 -10.63 -13.25
C PHE A 151 -14.09 -11.93 -13.69
N PHE A 152 -14.84 -12.95 -14.12
CA PHE A 152 -14.27 -14.15 -14.70
C PHE A 152 -13.45 -13.84 -15.95
N LEU A 153 -14.02 -13.07 -16.89
CA LEU A 153 -13.32 -12.69 -18.13
C LEU A 153 -12.05 -11.89 -17.85
N CYS A 154 -12.14 -10.87 -17.00
CA CYS A 154 -10.99 -10.02 -16.66
C CYS A 154 -9.93 -10.78 -15.85
N GLY A 155 -10.36 -11.60 -14.90
CA GLY A 155 -9.49 -12.43 -14.07
C GLY A 155 -8.65 -13.42 -14.89
N GLN A 156 -9.20 -13.96 -15.99
CA GLN A 156 -8.41 -14.79 -16.91
C GLN A 156 -7.28 -13.98 -17.57
N GLN A 157 -7.52 -12.74 -17.98
CA GLN A 157 -6.51 -11.88 -18.59
C GLN A 157 -5.41 -11.50 -17.59
N VAL A 158 -5.80 -11.14 -16.36
CA VAL A 158 -4.86 -10.87 -15.25
C VAL A 158 -3.99 -12.10 -14.96
N LYS A 159 -4.60 -13.28 -14.86
CA LYS A 159 -3.89 -14.54 -14.58
C LYS A 159 -2.96 -14.94 -15.72
N GLN A 160 -3.38 -14.81 -16.97
CA GLN A 160 -2.56 -15.13 -18.15
C GLN A 160 -1.33 -14.24 -18.24
N ALA A 161 -1.45 -12.97 -17.85
CA ALA A 161 -0.33 -12.06 -17.74
C ALA A 161 0.55 -12.29 -16.49
N GLY A 162 0.20 -13.24 -15.62
CA GLY A 162 0.97 -13.58 -14.42
C GLY A 162 0.78 -12.62 -13.24
N GLY A 163 -0.36 -11.93 -13.19
CA GLY A 163 -0.82 -11.18 -12.01
C GLY A 163 -1.88 -11.94 -11.21
N TRP A 164 -2.34 -11.30 -10.14
CA TRP A 164 -3.48 -11.77 -9.34
C TRP A 164 -4.39 -10.60 -8.98
N ILE A 165 -5.68 -10.88 -8.80
CA ILE A 165 -6.64 -9.91 -8.27
C ILE A 165 -6.47 -9.91 -6.76
N ASP A 166 -6.19 -8.74 -6.20
CA ASP A 166 -6.05 -8.51 -4.77
C ASP A 166 -7.42 -8.32 -4.12
N ASN A 167 -8.24 -7.42 -4.68
CA ASN A 167 -9.53 -7.07 -4.13
C ASN A 167 -10.55 -6.70 -5.22
N TYR A 168 -11.80 -7.14 -5.04
CA TYR A 168 -12.97 -6.67 -5.79
C TYR A 168 -13.62 -5.51 -5.04
N MET A 169 -13.96 -4.43 -5.74
CA MET A 169 -14.50 -3.21 -5.14
C MET A 169 -15.70 -2.75 -5.97
N GLY A 170 -16.91 -3.17 -5.58
CA GLY A 170 -18.12 -2.88 -6.34
C GLY A 170 -18.07 -3.53 -7.72
N ASP A 171 -17.99 -2.71 -8.76
CA ASP A 171 -17.96 -3.07 -10.18
C ASP A 171 -16.55 -3.04 -10.80
N GLY A 172 -15.54 -2.80 -9.96
CA GLY A 172 -14.14 -2.79 -10.32
C GLY A 172 -13.30 -3.78 -9.52
N PHE A 173 -12.02 -3.86 -9.86
CA PHE A 173 -11.04 -4.65 -9.12
C PHE A 173 -9.64 -4.04 -9.16
N LEU A 174 -8.84 -4.39 -8.16
CA LEU A 174 -7.41 -4.12 -8.03
C LEU A 174 -6.65 -5.41 -8.35
N ALA A 175 -5.72 -5.34 -9.29
CA ALA A 175 -4.78 -6.42 -9.60
C ALA A 175 -3.34 -5.97 -9.43
N LEU A 176 -2.49 -6.92 -9.03
CA LEU A 176 -1.08 -6.72 -8.73
C LEU A 176 -0.22 -7.63 -9.60
N PHE A 177 0.95 -7.10 -9.97
CA PHE A 177 1.89 -7.78 -10.85
C PHE A 177 3.30 -7.68 -10.27
N ASP A 178 3.88 -8.85 -10.02
CA ASP A 178 5.25 -9.02 -9.56
C ASP A 178 6.13 -9.67 -10.64
N GLY A 179 7.44 -9.63 -10.44
CA GLY A 179 8.43 -10.07 -11.44
C GLY A 179 9.86 -9.82 -10.99
N GLU A 180 10.80 -10.24 -11.82
CA GLU A 180 12.25 -10.16 -11.54
C GLU A 180 12.77 -8.72 -11.56
N ASN A 181 12.13 -7.84 -12.33
CA ASN A 181 12.53 -6.45 -12.48
C ASN A 181 11.33 -5.53 -12.80
N PRO A 182 11.47 -4.20 -12.64
CA PRO A 182 10.37 -3.23 -12.84
C PRO A 182 9.73 -3.32 -14.23
N LYS A 183 10.54 -3.51 -15.27
CA LYS A 183 10.10 -3.61 -16.66
C LYS A 183 9.16 -4.80 -16.86
N GLN A 184 9.54 -5.99 -16.38
CA GLN A 184 8.71 -7.18 -16.47
C GLN A 184 7.37 -6.99 -15.74
N LYS A 185 7.37 -6.37 -14.55
CA LYS A 185 6.14 -6.07 -13.80
C LYS A 185 5.21 -5.17 -14.60
N CYS A 186 5.75 -4.10 -15.20
CA CYS A 186 4.99 -3.19 -16.05
C CYS A 186 4.47 -3.85 -17.34
N GLN A 187 5.28 -4.73 -17.97
CA GLN A 187 4.86 -5.48 -19.16
C GLN A 187 3.68 -6.39 -18.86
N LYS A 188 3.72 -7.12 -17.74
CA LYS A 188 2.60 -7.97 -17.30
C LYS A 188 1.33 -7.15 -17.05
N ALA A 189 1.44 -6.04 -16.33
CA ALA A 189 0.28 -5.18 -16.08
C ALA A 189 -0.31 -4.59 -17.37
N LEU A 190 0.54 -4.14 -18.31
CA LEU A 190 0.11 -3.62 -19.60
C LEU A 190 -0.56 -4.70 -20.47
N ALA A 191 0.02 -5.90 -20.52
CA ALA A 191 -0.55 -7.04 -21.23
C ALA A 191 -1.94 -7.43 -20.67
N ALA A 192 -2.09 -7.45 -19.34
CA ALA A 192 -3.38 -7.67 -18.71
C ALA A 192 -4.39 -6.57 -19.07
N ALA A 193 -4.00 -5.30 -19.01
CA ALA A 193 -4.85 -4.18 -19.38
C ALA A 193 -5.36 -4.28 -20.82
N GLN A 194 -4.46 -4.57 -21.76
CA GLN A 194 -4.79 -4.75 -23.18
C GLN A 194 -5.69 -5.97 -23.40
N GLY A 195 -5.42 -7.08 -22.71
CA GLY A 195 -6.26 -8.28 -22.75
C GLY A 195 -7.68 -8.02 -22.24
N VAL A 196 -7.81 -7.28 -21.13
CA VAL A 196 -9.11 -6.86 -20.57
C VAL A 196 -9.88 -5.99 -21.58
N LEU A 197 -9.22 -5.00 -22.19
CA LEU A 197 -9.83 -4.18 -23.24
C LEU A 197 -10.29 -5.00 -24.45
N ALA A 198 -9.47 -5.94 -24.90
CA ALA A 198 -9.79 -6.81 -26.03
C ALA A 198 -10.96 -7.77 -25.73
N ALA A 199 -11.20 -8.12 -24.47
CA ALA A 199 -12.30 -8.98 -24.06
C ALA A 199 -13.67 -8.25 -23.98
N MET A 200 -13.66 -6.92 -23.81
CA MET A 200 -14.89 -6.14 -23.62
C MET A 200 -15.91 -6.20 -24.77
N PRO A 201 -15.52 -6.21 -26.06
CA PRO A 201 -16.47 -6.40 -27.15
C PRO A 201 -17.28 -7.71 -27.02
N GLY A 202 -16.62 -8.81 -26.61
CA GLY A 202 -17.28 -10.09 -26.40
C GLY A 202 -18.23 -10.07 -25.19
N PHE A 203 -17.83 -9.41 -24.11
CA PHE A 203 -18.69 -9.18 -22.95
C PHE A 203 -19.94 -8.36 -23.32
N ASN A 204 -19.77 -7.26 -24.04
CA ASN A 204 -20.89 -6.41 -24.48
C ASN A 204 -21.81 -7.12 -25.48
N HIS A 205 -21.30 -8.00 -26.35
CA HIS A 205 -22.14 -8.83 -27.22
C HIS A 205 -23.00 -9.81 -26.42
N TYR A 206 -22.46 -10.37 -25.32
CA TYR A 206 -23.27 -11.16 -24.40
C TYR A 206 -24.29 -10.30 -23.66
N LEU A 207 -23.87 -9.13 -23.15
CA LEU A 207 -24.71 -8.22 -22.41
C LEU A 207 -25.94 -7.80 -23.23
N ALA A 208 -25.76 -7.50 -24.51
CA ALA A 208 -26.84 -7.13 -25.44
C ALA A 208 -27.98 -8.17 -25.56
N LYS A 209 -27.73 -9.44 -25.19
CA LYS A 209 -28.75 -10.51 -25.17
C LYS A 209 -29.61 -10.48 -23.91
N VAL A 210 -29.12 -9.83 -22.85
CA VAL A 210 -29.72 -9.80 -21.51
C VAL A 210 -30.27 -8.40 -21.20
N ALA A 211 -29.60 -7.35 -21.65
CA ALA A 211 -30.01 -5.96 -21.50
C ALA A 211 -29.55 -5.11 -22.70
N PRO A 212 -30.36 -4.14 -23.18
CA PRO A 212 -30.00 -3.28 -24.32
C PRO A 212 -29.04 -2.16 -23.89
N GLN A 213 -27.94 -2.50 -23.20
CA GLN A 213 -26.97 -1.53 -22.70
C GLN A 213 -25.55 -1.93 -23.12
N PHE A 214 -24.69 -0.92 -23.20
CA PHE A 214 -23.28 -1.06 -23.55
C PHE A 214 -22.44 -0.50 -22.41
N LEU A 215 -21.60 -1.34 -21.83
CA LEU A 215 -20.70 -0.93 -20.76
C LEU A 215 -19.31 -0.59 -21.31
N LYS A 216 -18.77 0.52 -20.85
CA LYS A 216 -17.37 0.89 -21.03
C LYS A 216 -16.62 0.56 -19.75
N LEU A 217 -15.29 0.59 -19.79
CA LEU A 217 -14.47 0.50 -18.60
C LEU A 217 -13.38 1.57 -18.62
N GLY A 218 -12.84 1.86 -17.44
CA GLY A 218 -11.59 2.58 -17.26
C GLY A 218 -10.53 1.64 -16.71
N ILE A 219 -9.29 1.77 -17.20
CA ILE A 219 -8.12 1.08 -16.67
C ILE A 219 -7.03 2.09 -16.33
N GLY A 220 -6.54 2.04 -15.10
CA GLY A 220 -5.37 2.77 -14.65
C GLY A 220 -4.23 1.83 -14.30
N VAL A 221 -3.04 2.09 -14.86
CA VAL A 221 -1.83 1.32 -14.54
C VAL A 221 -0.77 2.23 -13.94
N HIS A 222 -0.19 1.81 -12.83
CA HIS A 222 0.89 2.51 -12.15
C HIS A 222 1.94 1.52 -11.66
N TYR A 223 3.16 2.01 -11.44
CA TYR A 223 4.24 1.26 -10.81
C TYR A 223 4.76 2.05 -9.62
N GLY A 224 4.87 1.39 -8.45
CA GLY A 224 5.37 2.08 -7.27
C GLY A 224 5.45 1.22 -6.01
N HIS A 225 5.89 1.86 -4.94
CA HIS A 225 6.07 1.24 -3.63
C HIS A 225 4.74 1.10 -2.89
N LEU A 226 4.53 -0.07 -2.30
CA LEU A 226 3.39 -0.42 -1.47
C LEU A 226 3.82 -1.32 -0.31
N ILE A 227 2.95 -1.45 0.68
CA ILE A 227 3.09 -2.38 1.79
C ILE A 227 2.05 -3.48 1.60
N GLN A 228 2.50 -4.73 1.56
CA GLN A 228 1.65 -5.91 1.56
C GLN A 228 1.78 -6.61 2.92
N GLY A 229 0.68 -6.78 3.65
CA GLY A 229 0.68 -7.40 4.97
C GLY A 229 -0.70 -7.84 5.40
N GLU A 230 -0.81 -8.40 6.60
CA GLU A 230 -2.10 -8.84 7.13
C GLU A 230 -2.67 -7.82 8.14
N ILE A 231 -3.96 -7.51 8.01
CA ILE A 231 -4.72 -6.71 8.97
C ILE A 231 -6.00 -7.44 9.36
N GLY A 232 -6.41 -7.29 10.61
CA GLY A 232 -7.60 -7.92 11.15
C GLY A 232 -7.52 -8.06 12.66
N ALA A 233 -8.60 -8.54 13.25
CA ALA A 233 -8.69 -8.88 14.67
C ALA A 233 -9.05 -10.36 14.81
N GLY A 234 -8.35 -11.08 15.70
CA GLY A 234 -8.64 -12.50 15.94
C GLY A 234 -8.44 -13.36 14.69
N GLU A 235 -9.41 -14.24 14.42
CA GLU A 235 -9.39 -15.17 13.28
C GLU A 235 -9.70 -14.49 11.92
N GLN A 236 -10.08 -13.21 11.90
CA GLN A 236 -10.43 -12.48 10.67
C GLN A 236 -9.25 -11.70 10.06
N MET A 237 -8.07 -12.31 10.03
CA MET A 237 -6.90 -11.74 9.36
C MET A 237 -7.09 -11.80 7.84
N ARG A 238 -6.86 -10.67 7.17
CA ARG A 238 -6.88 -10.56 5.70
C ARG A 238 -5.59 -9.95 5.21
N GLU A 239 -5.06 -10.50 4.13
CA GLU A 239 -3.99 -9.85 3.40
C GLU A 239 -4.54 -8.56 2.75
N ILE A 240 -3.81 -7.46 2.94
CA ILE A 240 -4.13 -6.15 2.40
C ILE A 240 -2.90 -5.54 1.75
N VAL A 241 -3.17 -4.68 0.77
CA VAL A 241 -2.17 -3.82 0.17
C VAL A 241 -2.52 -2.37 0.43
N ILE A 242 -1.59 -1.66 1.05
CA ILE A 242 -1.71 -0.23 1.35
C ILE A 242 -0.52 0.53 0.80
N GLY A 243 -0.77 1.72 0.28
CA GLY A 243 0.30 2.55 -0.24
C GLY A 243 -0.23 3.65 -1.13
N ASP A 244 0.57 4.69 -1.25
CA ASP A 244 0.30 5.79 -2.15
C ASP A 244 0.25 5.35 -3.63
N ALA A 245 0.99 4.29 -3.99
CA ALA A 245 0.93 3.70 -5.32
C ALA A 245 -0.46 3.14 -5.67
N VAL A 246 -1.14 2.49 -4.72
CA VAL A 246 -2.53 1.97 -4.91
C VAL A 246 -3.49 3.12 -5.17
N ASN A 247 -3.41 4.17 -4.34
CA ASN A 247 -4.23 5.37 -4.50
C ASN A 247 -3.95 6.09 -5.82
N THR A 248 -2.69 6.11 -6.25
CA THR A 248 -2.29 6.70 -7.54
C THR A 248 -2.90 5.92 -8.70
N ALA A 249 -2.80 4.60 -8.71
CA ALA A 249 -3.39 3.75 -9.75
C ALA A 249 -4.92 3.94 -9.87
N SER A 250 -5.64 3.97 -8.74
CA SER A 250 -7.09 4.25 -8.72
C SER A 250 -7.43 5.62 -9.30
N ARG A 251 -6.62 6.65 -9.03
CA ARG A 251 -6.85 8.00 -9.59
C ARG A 251 -6.57 8.07 -11.09
N ILE A 252 -5.56 7.35 -11.56
CA ILE A 252 -5.26 7.24 -13.00
C ILE A 252 -6.43 6.56 -13.71
N GLU A 253 -6.96 5.48 -13.13
CA GLU A 253 -8.18 4.83 -13.60
C GLU A 253 -9.31 5.88 -13.69
N SER A 254 -9.58 6.63 -12.62
CA SER A 254 -10.66 7.62 -12.61
C SER A 254 -10.47 8.73 -13.66
N ALA A 255 -9.22 9.08 -13.99
CA ALA A 255 -8.88 10.07 -15.00
C ALA A 255 -9.25 9.64 -16.42
N THR A 256 -9.37 8.33 -16.69
CA THR A 256 -9.78 7.80 -18.00
C THR A 256 -11.14 8.37 -18.44
N LYS A 257 -12.04 8.64 -17.49
CA LYS A 257 -13.35 9.26 -17.76
C LYS A 257 -13.22 10.67 -18.31
N VAL A 258 -12.36 11.49 -17.71
CA VAL A 258 -12.19 12.91 -18.08
C VAL A 258 -11.37 13.05 -19.35
N LEU A 259 -10.36 12.20 -19.51
CA LEU A 259 -9.42 12.25 -20.63
C LEU A 259 -9.88 11.43 -21.86
N GLY A 260 -11.02 10.73 -21.75
CA GLY A 260 -11.64 10.05 -22.89
C GLY A 260 -10.80 8.90 -23.47
N ARG A 261 -9.95 8.27 -22.67
CA ARG A 261 -9.14 7.10 -23.05
C ARG A 261 -9.46 5.95 -22.13
N PRO A 262 -9.73 4.72 -22.61
CA PRO A 262 -10.14 3.61 -21.75
C PRO A 262 -8.98 3.02 -20.92
N LEU A 263 -7.73 3.32 -21.29
CA LEU A 263 -6.52 2.91 -20.58
C LEU A 263 -5.57 4.10 -20.47
N LEU A 264 -5.11 4.34 -19.24
CA LEU A 264 -4.06 5.29 -18.94
C LEU A 264 -2.98 4.63 -18.08
N VAL A 265 -1.74 5.02 -18.31
CA VAL A 265 -0.58 4.59 -17.53
C VAL A 265 0.17 5.80 -16.98
N SER A 266 0.82 5.62 -15.84
CA SER A 266 1.69 6.65 -15.25
C SER A 266 3.00 6.81 -16.01
N GLU A 267 3.73 7.89 -15.74
CA GLU A 267 5.08 8.10 -16.27
C GLU A 267 6.04 6.97 -15.89
N GLU A 268 6.00 6.51 -14.64
CA GLU A 268 6.86 5.43 -14.15
C GLU A 268 6.69 4.14 -14.97
N VAL A 269 5.46 3.82 -15.37
CA VAL A 269 5.19 2.66 -16.24
C VAL A 269 5.82 2.86 -17.61
N ARG A 270 5.66 4.05 -18.21
CA ARG A 270 6.26 4.40 -19.52
C ARG A 270 7.79 4.31 -19.46
N GLU A 271 8.40 4.84 -18.40
CA GLU A 271 9.85 4.87 -18.23
C GLU A 271 10.43 3.47 -18.02
N HIS A 272 9.80 2.63 -17.19
CA HIS A 272 10.25 1.26 -16.96
C HIS A 272 10.07 0.35 -18.18
N LEU A 273 9.03 0.58 -18.97
CA LEU A 273 8.83 -0.16 -20.23
C LEU A 273 9.89 0.20 -21.26
N GLY A 274 10.30 1.47 -21.33
CA GLY A 274 11.36 1.91 -22.23
C GLY A 274 10.87 2.22 -23.65
N PRO A 275 11.79 2.62 -24.54
CA PRO A 275 11.47 3.24 -25.83
C PRO A 275 10.86 2.29 -26.87
N GLU A 276 10.91 0.97 -26.66
CA GLU A 276 10.27 0.01 -27.56
C GLU A 276 8.74 0.01 -27.44
N PHE A 277 8.20 0.50 -26.32
CA PHE A 277 6.78 0.72 -26.15
C PHE A 277 6.45 2.18 -26.48
N ARG A 278 5.52 2.37 -27.40
CA ARG A 278 5.11 3.72 -27.81
C ARG A 278 3.94 4.20 -26.97
N PHE A 279 4.00 5.46 -26.58
CA PHE A 279 3.00 6.10 -25.75
C PHE A 279 2.67 7.50 -26.26
N GLU A 280 1.39 7.83 -26.29
CA GLU A 280 0.88 9.20 -26.46
C GLU A 280 0.70 9.82 -25.07
N ARG A 281 1.19 11.05 -24.86
CA ARG A 281 0.83 11.83 -23.66
C ARG A 281 -0.58 12.37 -23.82
N VAL A 282 -1.50 11.95 -22.96
CA VAL A 282 -2.93 12.26 -23.07
C VAL A 282 -3.31 13.50 -22.25
N GLY A 283 -2.66 13.68 -21.11
CA GLY A 283 -2.97 14.78 -20.21
C GLY A 283 -2.18 14.68 -18.92
N GLU A 284 -2.67 15.37 -17.90
CA GLU A 284 -2.09 15.35 -16.56
C GLU A 284 -3.16 15.48 -15.49
N VAL A 285 -2.89 14.95 -14.30
CA VAL A 285 -3.83 14.99 -13.18
C VAL A 285 -3.16 15.50 -11.91
N THR A 286 -3.95 16.17 -11.07
CA THR A 286 -3.57 16.45 -9.69
C THR A 286 -3.96 15.26 -8.82
N LEU A 287 -2.98 14.66 -8.14
CA LEU A 287 -3.24 13.59 -7.19
C LEU A 287 -3.43 14.21 -5.79
N LYS A 288 -4.59 14.01 -5.17
CA LYS A 288 -4.88 14.55 -3.83
C LYS A 288 -3.81 14.05 -2.85
N GLY A 289 -3.17 14.98 -2.13
CA GLY A 289 -2.08 14.68 -1.21
C GLY A 289 -0.68 14.72 -1.84
N LYS A 290 -0.56 14.96 -3.16
CA LYS A 290 0.70 15.22 -3.85
C LYS A 290 0.74 16.63 -4.43
N GLN A 291 1.93 17.22 -4.44
CA GLN A 291 2.18 18.47 -5.14
C GLN A 291 2.59 18.17 -6.58
N GLY A 292 2.09 18.95 -7.53
CA GLY A 292 2.45 18.85 -8.95
C GLY A 292 1.38 18.20 -9.84
N LEU A 293 1.66 18.25 -11.14
CA LEU A 293 0.85 17.66 -12.20
C LEU A 293 1.51 16.37 -12.65
N PHE A 294 0.75 15.28 -12.67
CA PHE A 294 1.24 13.95 -12.99
C PHE A 294 0.84 13.62 -14.43
N PRO A 295 1.80 13.55 -15.38
CA PRO A 295 1.49 13.26 -16.77
C PRO A 295 0.99 11.82 -16.93
N LEU A 296 -0.04 11.66 -17.75
CA LEU A 296 -0.65 10.37 -18.07
C LEU A 296 -0.50 10.05 -19.54
N PHE A 297 -0.31 8.77 -19.82
CA PHE A 297 0.00 8.27 -21.14
C PHE A 297 -0.96 7.16 -21.56
N CYS A 298 -1.22 7.03 -22.86
CA CYS A 298 -1.93 5.90 -23.44
C CYS A 298 -0.97 5.15 -24.36
N PRO A 299 -0.89 3.80 -24.29
CA PRO A 299 -0.14 3.03 -25.27
C PRO A 299 -0.71 3.26 -26.67
N VAL A 300 0.18 3.34 -27.66
CA VAL A 300 -0.19 3.39 -29.08
C VAL A 300 0.40 2.18 -29.79
N GLU A 301 -0.32 1.68 -30.79
CA GLU A 301 0.13 0.58 -31.67
C GLU A 301 1.30 1.01 -32.58
#